data_AF-A0A9W6PNL7-F1
#
_entry.id   AF-A0A9W6PNL7-F1
#
_cell.length_a   1.000
_cell.length_b   1.000
_cell.length_c   1.000
_cell.angle_alpha   90.00
_cell.angle_beta   90.00
_cell.angle_gamma   90.00
#
_symmetry.space_group_name_H-M   'P 1'
#
loop_
_entity.id
_entity.type
_entity.pdbx_description
1 polymer ?
#
loop_
_entity_poly.entity_id
_entity_poly.type
_entity_poly.pdbx_seq_one_letter_code
_entity_poly.pdbx_strand_id
1 'polypeptide(L)'
;MKDTDFRLDGLVAADEQSATGYDRTWICRYQTISQHDVGERSFIVAFDPSATWDAPDTPNLFSFDVVRDSGQGTFSLHGSGHATFAFAQRWLINRGCPAEALAPIADVPKPADELTVRVEDRIRHSGERLAVVERRVIDGGDVEGWSIAVDRQDKELPVRLFLESLQPDQYTYTVREGAFADWTAVDAWLEDRSTPLPEAPEYRLDAEALRTGAALSRTTTSLPQAGAAPSTPAVPVNSPQSSGRSL
;
A
#
# COMPACT_ATOMS: atom_id res chain seq x y z
N MET A 1 -3.29 -1.77 20.14
CA MET A 1 -4.09 -0.62 19.62
C MET A 1 -5.15 -0.28 20.65
N LYS A 2 -5.79 0.90 20.57
CA LYS A 2 -6.89 1.28 21.48
C LYS A 2 -8.23 0.92 20.84
N ASP A 3 -9.23 0.59 21.66
CA ASP A 3 -10.60 0.42 21.20
C ASP A 3 -11.09 1.69 20.48
N THR A 4 -11.83 1.50 19.38
CA THR A 4 -12.37 2.59 18.58
C THR A 4 -13.51 3.28 19.32
N ASP A 5 -13.33 4.58 19.60
CA ASP A 5 -14.38 5.44 20.12
C ASP A 5 -15.12 6.14 18.96
N PHE A 6 -16.35 5.70 18.69
CA PHE A 6 -17.20 6.29 17.67
C PHE A 6 -17.94 7.55 18.14
N ARG A 7 -17.84 7.96 19.41
CA ARG A 7 -18.48 9.18 19.96
C ARG A 7 -19.97 9.30 19.60
N LEU A 8 -20.74 8.24 19.83
CA LEU A 8 -22.17 8.16 19.47
C LEU A 8 -23.11 8.22 20.67
N ASP A 9 -22.57 8.45 21.88
CA ASP A 9 -23.36 8.48 23.11
C ASP A 9 -24.48 9.53 23.03
N GLY A 10 -25.71 9.08 23.31
CA GLY A 10 -26.90 9.92 23.29
C GLY A 10 -27.47 10.22 21.89
N LEU A 11 -26.87 9.69 20.83
CA LEU A 11 -27.38 9.79 19.46
C LEU A 11 -28.14 8.52 19.06
N VAL A 12 -29.10 8.65 18.16
CA VAL A 12 -29.78 7.51 17.53
C VAL A 12 -29.37 7.36 16.07
N ALA A 13 -29.44 6.15 15.53
CA ALA A 13 -29.12 5.94 14.13
C ALA A 13 -30.10 6.72 13.23
N ALA A 14 -29.58 7.39 12.20
CA ALA A 14 -30.38 8.13 11.22
C ALA A 14 -31.17 7.19 10.30
N ASP A 15 -30.70 5.95 10.11
CA ASP A 15 -31.29 4.93 9.27
C ASP A 15 -30.94 3.50 9.76
N GLU A 16 -31.59 2.50 9.15
CA GLU A 16 -31.41 1.08 9.49
C GLU A 16 -29.98 0.58 9.17
N GLN A 17 -29.35 1.13 8.14
CA GLN A 17 -27.97 0.77 7.78
C GLN A 17 -26.99 1.21 8.87
N SER A 18 -27.18 2.42 9.39
CA SER A 18 -26.37 3.00 10.48
C SER A 18 -26.62 2.26 11.79
N ALA A 19 -27.87 1.85 12.06
CA ALA A 19 -28.20 1.03 13.22
C ALA A 19 -27.49 -0.33 13.16
N THR A 20 -27.61 -1.02 12.03
CA THR A 20 -26.94 -2.31 11.80
C THR A 20 -25.42 -2.19 11.90
N GLY A 21 -24.85 -1.13 11.32
CA GLY A 21 -23.42 -0.86 11.41
C GLY A 21 -22.96 -0.62 12.85
N TYR A 22 -23.75 0.12 13.64
CA TYR A 22 -23.48 0.36 15.06
C TYR A 22 -23.55 -0.92 15.89
N ASP A 23 -24.55 -1.77 15.68
CA ASP A 23 -24.68 -3.06 16.38
C ASP A 23 -23.44 -3.94 16.20
N ARG A 24 -22.84 -3.95 15.00
CA ARG A 24 -21.59 -4.68 14.74
C ARG A 24 -20.42 -4.17 15.58
N THR A 25 -20.38 -2.89 15.95
CA THR A 25 -19.27 -2.34 16.76
C THR A 25 -19.17 -2.95 18.15
N TRP A 26 -20.30 -3.38 18.73
CA TRP A 26 -20.35 -4.04 20.03
C TRP A 26 -19.76 -5.46 20.01
N ILE A 27 -19.91 -6.14 18.88
CA ILE A 27 -19.45 -7.52 18.67
C ILE A 27 -17.97 -7.52 18.29
N CYS A 28 -17.59 -6.71 17.28
CA CYS A 28 -16.27 -6.75 16.67
C CYS A 28 -15.17 -6.13 17.52
N ARG A 29 -15.50 -5.20 18.45
CA ARG A 29 -14.52 -4.53 19.33
C ARG A 29 -13.34 -3.95 18.55
N TYR A 30 -13.66 -3.18 17.51
CA TYR A 30 -12.68 -2.59 16.60
C TYR A 30 -11.59 -1.81 17.35
N GLN A 31 -10.35 -1.88 16.84
CA GLN A 31 -9.20 -1.18 17.38
C GLN A 31 -8.63 -0.18 16.37
N THR A 32 -8.51 1.10 16.73
CA THR A 32 -8.10 2.15 15.80
C THR A 32 -6.65 1.98 15.32
N ILE A 33 -6.47 2.00 13.99
CA ILE A 33 -5.17 2.07 13.30
C ILE A 33 -4.88 3.48 12.80
N SER A 34 -5.90 4.20 12.32
CA SER A 34 -5.79 5.57 11.82
C SER A 34 -7.12 6.29 12.03
N GLN A 35 -7.08 7.58 12.35
CA GLN A 35 -8.29 8.38 12.55
C GLN A 35 -8.05 9.84 12.17
N HIS A 36 -9.02 10.42 11.46
CA HIS A 36 -9.08 11.83 11.17
C HIS A 36 -10.46 12.39 11.50
N ASP A 37 -10.50 13.40 12.37
CA ASP A 37 -11.72 14.06 12.80
C ASP A 37 -11.83 15.46 12.19
N VAL A 38 -13.00 15.76 11.61
CA VAL A 38 -13.34 17.07 11.02
C VAL A 38 -14.73 17.47 11.49
N GLY A 39 -14.77 18.28 12.56
CA GLY A 39 -16.04 18.67 13.20
C GLY A 39 -16.81 17.46 13.71
N GLU A 40 -18.04 17.29 13.21
CA GLU A 40 -18.93 16.18 13.56
C GLU A 40 -18.68 14.89 12.75
N ARG A 41 -17.75 14.93 11.78
CA ARG A 41 -17.39 13.79 10.94
C ARG A 41 -16.07 13.14 11.37
N SER A 42 -16.01 11.82 11.35
CA SER A 42 -14.79 11.03 11.61
C SER A 42 -14.54 10.04 10.47
N PHE A 43 -13.30 9.97 10.01
CA PHE A 43 -12.79 8.94 9.12
C PHE A 43 -11.87 8.03 9.92
N ILE A 44 -12.16 6.73 9.96
CA ILE A 44 -11.45 5.79 10.83
C ILE A 44 -11.05 4.57 10.02
N VAL A 45 -9.79 4.13 10.15
CA VAL A 45 -9.38 2.76 9.80
C VAL A 45 -9.11 2.02 11.10
N ALA A 46 -9.71 0.84 11.25
CA ALA A 46 -9.62 0.02 12.44
C ALA A 46 -9.36 -1.46 12.10
N PHE A 47 -8.75 -2.16 13.04
CA PHE A 47 -8.58 -3.59 13.05
C PHE A 47 -9.78 -4.26 13.72
N ASP A 48 -10.31 -5.33 13.13
CA ASP A 48 -11.33 -6.21 13.72
C ASP A 48 -10.65 -7.45 14.32
N PRO A 49 -10.40 -7.50 15.65
CA PRO A 49 -9.84 -8.68 16.29
C PRO A 49 -10.78 -9.87 16.31
N SER A 50 -12.08 -9.66 16.05
CA SER A 50 -13.07 -10.75 16.03
C SER A 50 -13.11 -11.51 14.71
N ALA A 51 -12.51 -10.99 13.63
CA ALA A 51 -12.55 -11.58 12.30
C ALA A 51 -12.01 -13.03 12.26
N THR A 52 -11.09 -13.38 13.16
CA THR A 52 -10.59 -14.77 13.32
C THR A 52 -11.68 -15.77 13.74
N TRP A 53 -12.79 -15.28 14.31
CA TRP A 53 -13.95 -16.07 14.74
C TRP A 53 -15.12 -16.02 13.74
N ASP A 54 -15.00 -15.24 12.67
CA ASP A 54 -15.97 -15.20 11.58
C ASP A 54 -15.70 -16.32 10.57
N ALA A 55 -16.30 -16.24 9.38
CA ALA A 55 -15.97 -17.11 8.27
C ALA A 55 -14.44 -17.06 7.99
N PRO A 56 -13.83 -18.21 7.63
CA PRO A 56 -12.44 -18.23 7.21
C PRO A 56 -12.16 -17.19 6.15
N ASP A 57 -10.96 -16.64 6.24
CA ASP A 57 -10.40 -15.65 5.35
C ASP A 57 -11.08 -14.26 5.29
N THR A 58 -11.86 -13.92 6.32
CA THR A 58 -12.56 -12.64 6.43
C THR A 58 -11.59 -11.47 6.64
N PRO A 59 -11.76 -10.35 5.91
CA PRO A 59 -10.95 -9.16 6.13
C PRO A 59 -11.04 -8.62 7.56
N ASN A 60 -9.88 -8.36 8.16
CA ASN A 60 -9.73 -7.83 9.52
C ASN A 60 -9.40 -6.32 9.54
N LEU A 61 -9.32 -5.64 8.40
CA LEU A 61 -9.23 -4.18 8.32
C LEU A 61 -10.59 -3.61 7.91
N PHE A 62 -11.02 -2.57 8.61
CA PHE A 62 -12.31 -1.92 8.37
C PHE A 62 -12.17 -0.41 8.33
N SER A 63 -12.82 0.22 7.35
CA SER A 63 -12.94 1.68 7.28
C SER A 63 -14.31 2.11 7.76
N PHE A 64 -14.39 3.25 8.45
CA PHE A 64 -15.62 3.90 8.86
C PHE A 64 -15.66 5.37 8.46
N ASP A 65 -16.81 5.80 7.96
CA ASP A 65 -17.18 7.20 7.76
C ASP A 65 -18.39 7.48 8.65
N VAL A 66 -18.16 8.26 9.70
CA VAL A 66 -19.11 8.53 10.78
C VAL A 66 -19.49 9.99 10.73
N VAL A 67 -20.76 10.30 10.58
CA VAL A 67 -21.30 11.67 10.63
C VAL A 67 -22.26 11.75 11.81
N ARG A 68 -22.07 12.75 12.67
CA ARG A 68 -22.97 13.04 13.79
C ARG A 68 -23.76 14.29 13.43
N ASP A 69 -25.03 14.33 13.78
CA ASP A 69 -25.88 15.52 13.66
C ASP A 69 -26.42 15.83 15.05
N SER A 70 -25.73 16.73 15.76
CA SER A 70 -26.14 17.14 17.11
C SER A 70 -27.46 17.91 17.11
N GLY A 71 -27.83 18.55 16.00
CA GLY A 71 -29.08 19.28 15.86
C GLY A 71 -30.30 18.38 15.76
N GLN A 72 -30.15 17.20 15.16
CA GLN A 72 -31.20 16.16 15.08
C GLN A 72 -31.06 15.07 16.15
N GLY A 73 -29.93 15.03 16.87
CA GLY A 73 -29.63 13.96 17.82
C GLY A 73 -29.41 12.61 17.13
N THR A 74 -28.91 12.62 15.90
CA THR A 74 -28.74 11.41 15.07
C THR A 74 -27.29 11.17 14.62
N PHE A 75 -27.01 9.98 14.12
CA PHE A 75 -25.75 9.65 13.44
C PHE A 75 -25.95 8.81 12.19
N SER A 76 -25.07 8.99 11.21
CA SER A 76 -24.89 8.07 10.07
C SER A 76 -23.55 7.36 10.19
N LEU A 77 -23.54 6.04 10.01
CA LEU A 77 -22.33 5.22 10.08
C LEU A 77 -22.25 4.32 8.85
N HIS A 78 -21.25 4.58 8.01
CA HIS A 78 -20.91 3.74 6.87
C HIS A 78 -19.59 3.05 7.15
N GLY A 79 -19.48 1.78 6.75
CA GLY A 79 -18.20 1.10 6.81
C GLY A 79 -18.02 0.04 5.74
N SER A 80 -16.78 -0.42 5.59
CA SER A 80 -16.39 -1.44 4.63
C SER A 80 -15.15 -2.19 5.14
N GLY A 81 -15.12 -3.50 4.92
CA GLY A 81 -13.93 -4.33 5.17
C GLY A 81 -12.94 -4.28 4.01
N HIS A 82 -11.65 -4.47 4.25
CA HIS A 82 -10.58 -4.36 3.26
C HIS A 82 -9.49 -5.40 3.52
N ALA A 83 -8.90 -5.97 2.47
CA ALA A 83 -7.78 -6.90 2.66
C ALA A 83 -6.47 -6.17 2.98
N THR A 84 -6.32 -4.91 2.56
CA THR A 84 -5.08 -4.14 2.74
C THR A 84 -5.36 -2.73 3.24
N PHE A 85 -4.37 -2.13 3.90
CA PHE A 85 -4.47 -0.78 4.43
C PHE A 85 -4.62 0.27 3.32
N ALA A 86 -3.95 0.10 2.18
CA ALA A 86 -4.07 1.01 1.05
C ALA A 86 -5.50 1.08 0.48
N PHE A 87 -6.22 -0.05 0.42
CA PHE A 87 -7.63 -0.05 0.02
C PHE A 87 -8.57 0.57 1.06
N ALA A 88 -8.26 0.39 2.35
CA ALA A 88 -8.98 1.07 3.43
C ALA A 88 -8.82 2.60 3.32
N GLN A 89 -7.58 3.08 3.14
CA GLN A 89 -7.30 4.50 2.93
C GLN A 89 -8.03 5.03 1.69
N ARG A 90 -7.94 4.33 0.55
CA ARG A 90 -8.63 4.70 -0.69
C ARG A 90 -10.14 4.89 -0.48
N TRP A 91 -10.79 4.00 0.28
CA TRP A 91 -12.23 4.09 0.53
C TRP A 91 -12.64 5.38 1.27
N LEU A 92 -11.81 5.83 2.21
CA LEU A 92 -12.00 7.09 2.94
C LEU A 92 -11.61 8.31 2.09
N ILE A 93 -10.54 8.22 1.31
CA ILE A 93 -10.11 9.27 0.37
C ILE A 93 -11.21 9.59 -0.63
N ASN A 94 -11.83 8.56 -1.22
CA ASN A 94 -12.95 8.73 -2.15
C ASN A 94 -14.19 9.38 -1.48
N ARG A 95 -14.25 9.44 -0.15
CA ARG A 95 -15.30 10.10 0.64
C ARG A 95 -14.93 11.48 1.15
N GLY A 96 -13.77 12.00 0.75
CA GLY A 96 -13.30 13.34 1.05
C GLY A 96 -12.31 13.42 2.22
N CYS A 97 -11.80 12.30 2.73
CA CYS A 97 -10.69 12.35 3.68
C CYS A 97 -9.38 12.75 2.96
N PRO A 98 -8.61 13.71 3.48
CA PRO A 98 -7.26 13.97 2.98
C PRO A 98 -6.36 12.75 3.15
N ALA A 99 -5.53 12.43 2.15
CA ALA A 99 -4.71 11.22 2.16
C ALA A 99 -3.62 11.26 3.24
N GLU A 100 -3.02 12.44 3.45
CA GLU A 100 -1.99 12.71 4.45
C GLU A 100 -2.51 12.60 5.90
N ALA A 101 -3.83 12.69 6.09
CA ALA A 101 -4.46 12.57 7.40
C ALA A 101 -4.67 11.11 7.85
N LEU A 102 -4.40 10.13 6.98
CA LEU A 102 -4.63 8.71 7.23
C LEU A 102 -3.34 7.92 7.51
N ALA A 103 -2.33 8.59 8.09
CA ALA A 103 -1.14 7.90 8.56
C ALA A 103 -1.48 6.99 9.76
N PRO A 104 -0.93 5.76 9.83
CA PRO A 104 -1.10 4.90 11.00
C PRO A 104 -0.65 5.59 12.29
N ILE A 105 -1.46 5.50 13.35
CA ILE A 105 -1.14 6.01 14.68
C ILE A 105 -0.49 4.94 15.59
N ALA A 106 -0.42 3.70 15.11
CA ALA A 106 0.20 2.57 15.78
C ALA A 106 1.51 2.16 15.08
N ASP A 107 2.37 1.45 15.81
CA ASP A 107 3.52 0.77 15.20
C ASP A 107 2.99 -0.35 14.30
N VAL A 108 3.27 -0.24 13.01
CA VAL A 108 2.83 -1.16 11.97
C VAL A 108 4.03 -1.56 11.12
N PRO A 109 4.03 -2.77 10.52
CA PRO A 109 5.03 -3.18 9.55
C PRO A 109 5.21 -2.11 8.47
N LYS A 110 6.42 -2.00 7.93
CA LYS A 110 6.74 -1.01 6.88
C LYS A 110 6.80 -1.66 5.50
N PRO A 111 6.53 -0.91 4.42
CA PRO A 111 6.81 -1.38 3.07
C PRO A 111 8.27 -1.88 2.94
N ALA A 112 8.45 -3.08 2.41
CA ALA A 112 9.77 -3.70 2.27
C ALA A 112 10.61 -3.05 1.16
N ASP A 113 9.96 -2.42 0.17
CA ASP A 113 10.62 -1.85 -1.01
C ASP A 113 9.82 -0.71 -1.65
N GLU A 114 10.50 0.01 -2.56
CA GLU A 114 9.91 1.14 -3.31
C GLU A 114 8.76 0.70 -4.24
N LEU A 115 8.77 -0.55 -4.72
CA LEU A 115 7.68 -1.05 -5.55
C LEU A 115 6.39 -1.13 -4.73
N THR A 116 6.46 -1.61 -3.49
CA THR A 116 5.35 -1.65 -2.54
C THR A 116 4.77 -0.25 -2.35
N VAL A 117 5.63 0.74 -2.05
CA VAL A 117 5.20 2.14 -1.89
C VAL A 117 4.48 2.67 -3.14
N ARG A 118 5.01 2.38 -4.34
CA ARG A 118 4.39 2.79 -5.61
C ARG A 118 3.03 2.14 -5.85
N VAL A 119 2.91 0.83 -5.59
CA VAL A 119 1.64 0.10 -5.75
C VAL A 119 0.59 0.66 -4.79
N GLU A 120 0.93 0.84 -3.52
CA GLU A 120 0.02 1.43 -2.54
C GLU A 120 -0.43 2.84 -2.89
N ASP A 121 0.50 3.66 -3.39
CA ASP A 121 0.18 5.02 -3.81
C ASP A 121 -0.78 5.05 -5.00
N ARG A 122 -0.59 4.15 -5.96
CA ARG A 122 -1.53 3.93 -7.06
C ARG A 122 -2.91 3.51 -6.56
N ILE A 123 -2.98 2.60 -5.57
CA ILE A 123 -4.26 2.20 -4.96
C ILE A 123 -4.93 3.40 -4.30
N ARG A 124 -4.24 4.13 -3.42
CA ARG A 124 -4.80 5.30 -2.69
C ARG A 124 -5.38 6.34 -3.64
N HIS A 125 -4.68 6.62 -4.74
CA HIS A 125 -5.04 7.67 -5.70
C HIS A 125 -5.84 7.16 -6.90
N SER A 126 -6.31 5.91 -6.89
CA SER A 126 -7.02 5.37 -8.05
C SER A 126 -8.41 5.97 -8.26
N GLY A 127 -8.95 6.74 -7.28
CA GLY A 127 -10.32 7.24 -7.33
C GLY A 127 -11.31 6.10 -7.55
N GLU A 128 -12.22 6.24 -8.50
CA GLU A 128 -13.21 5.21 -8.89
C GLU A 128 -12.71 4.24 -10.01
N ARG A 129 -11.43 4.32 -10.41
CA ARG A 129 -10.85 3.49 -11.47
C ARG A 129 -10.89 2.00 -11.13
N LEU A 130 -10.50 1.64 -9.91
CA LEU A 130 -10.43 0.25 -9.43
C LEU A 130 -11.72 -0.17 -8.72
N ALA A 131 -12.57 -0.94 -9.37
CA ALA A 131 -13.76 -1.50 -8.73
C ALA A 131 -13.41 -2.81 -8.03
N VAL A 132 -13.25 -2.80 -6.69
CA VAL A 132 -12.94 -4.01 -5.91
C VAL A 132 -14.14 -4.95 -5.93
N VAL A 133 -13.93 -6.18 -6.42
CA VAL A 133 -14.97 -7.20 -6.58
C VAL A 133 -14.81 -8.36 -5.60
N GLU A 134 -13.58 -8.70 -5.23
CA GLU A 134 -13.31 -9.72 -4.22
C GLU A 134 -12.13 -9.28 -3.35
N ARG A 135 -12.13 -9.77 -2.11
CA ARG A 135 -11.08 -9.52 -1.12
C ARG A 135 -11.02 -10.71 -0.17
N ARG A 136 -9.82 -11.07 0.26
CA ARG A 136 -9.57 -12.21 1.16
C ARG A 136 -8.35 -11.94 2.02
N VAL A 137 -8.35 -12.43 3.25
CA VAL A 137 -7.20 -12.37 4.17
C VAL A 137 -6.93 -13.77 4.69
N ILE A 138 -5.82 -14.39 4.32
CA ILE A 138 -5.43 -15.72 4.78
C ILE A 138 -4.58 -15.54 6.04
N ASP A 139 -5.11 -16.01 7.18
CA ASP A 139 -4.43 -16.03 8.47
C ASP A 139 -3.86 -17.45 8.72
N GLY A 140 -2.54 -17.58 8.79
CA GLY A 140 -1.85 -18.87 8.80
C GLY A 140 -0.32 -18.76 8.85
N GLY A 141 0.38 -19.80 8.40
CA GLY A 141 1.85 -19.82 8.36
C GLY A 141 2.46 -18.69 7.51
N ASP A 142 1.74 -18.30 6.46
CA ASP A 142 1.98 -17.11 5.66
C ASP A 142 0.78 -16.16 5.86
N VAL A 143 1.02 -14.99 6.44
CA VAL A 143 -0.03 -13.97 6.62
C VAL A 143 -0.11 -13.17 5.32
N GLU A 144 -1.22 -13.33 4.60
CA GLU A 144 -1.42 -12.76 3.28
C GLU A 144 -2.81 -12.14 3.14
N GLY A 145 -2.90 -10.98 2.49
CA GLY A 145 -4.16 -10.39 2.06
C GLY A 145 -4.16 -10.16 0.57
N TRP A 146 -5.29 -10.37 -0.11
CA TRP A 146 -5.42 -9.97 -1.50
C TRP A 146 -6.76 -9.35 -1.84
N SER A 147 -6.77 -8.52 -2.87
CA SER A 147 -7.98 -7.92 -3.43
C SER A 147 -7.94 -8.03 -4.94
N ILE A 148 -9.06 -8.47 -5.53
CA ILE A 148 -9.27 -8.41 -6.97
C ILE A 148 -10.11 -7.17 -7.28
N ALA A 149 -9.64 -6.37 -8.22
CA ALA A 149 -10.35 -5.21 -8.72
C ALA A 149 -10.46 -5.23 -10.24
N VAL A 150 -11.54 -4.67 -10.77
CA VAL A 150 -11.67 -4.36 -12.20
C VAL A 150 -11.20 -2.93 -12.43
N ASP A 151 -10.12 -2.77 -13.20
CA ASP A 151 -9.68 -1.49 -13.74
C ASP A 151 -10.62 -1.07 -14.87
N ARG A 152 -11.44 -0.06 -14.62
CA ARG A 152 -12.44 0.42 -15.59
C ARG A 152 -11.81 1.07 -16.84
N GLN A 153 -10.54 1.45 -16.76
CA GLN A 153 -9.84 2.16 -17.83
C GLN A 153 -8.97 1.26 -18.71
N ASP A 154 -8.49 0.12 -18.18
CA ASP A 154 -7.77 -0.87 -18.98
C ASP A 154 -8.74 -1.78 -19.74
N LYS A 155 -8.46 -2.03 -21.02
CA LYS A 155 -9.26 -2.92 -21.88
C LYS A 155 -8.54 -4.21 -22.23
N GLU A 156 -7.22 -4.25 -22.11
CA GLU A 156 -6.41 -5.43 -22.43
C GLU A 156 -6.24 -6.31 -21.21
N LEU A 157 -5.94 -5.72 -20.04
CA LEU A 157 -5.76 -6.41 -18.77
C LEU A 157 -6.61 -5.76 -17.66
N PRO A 158 -7.95 -5.83 -17.77
CA PRO A 158 -8.87 -5.15 -16.87
C PRO A 158 -8.90 -5.74 -15.46
N VAL A 159 -8.51 -7.00 -15.26
CA VAL A 159 -8.58 -7.66 -13.95
C VAL A 159 -7.25 -7.50 -13.23
N ARG A 160 -7.26 -6.85 -12.08
CA ARG A 160 -6.07 -6.55 -11.27
C ARG A 160 -6.12 -7.32 -9.95
N LEU A 161 -5.04 -8.03 -9.64
CA LEU A 161 -4.84 -8.69 -8.35
C LEU A 161 -3.83 -7.87 -7.55
N PHE A 162 -4.21 -7.46 -6.35
CA PHE A 162 -3.31 -6.81 -5.40
C PHE A 162 -3.03 -7.78 -4.27
N LEU A 163 -1.78 -8.20 -4.15
CA LEU A 163 -1.32 -9.22 -3.23
C LEU A 163 -0.40 -8.59 -2.18
N GLU A 164 -0.82 -8.62 -0.92
CA GLU A 164 -0.06 -8.19 0.24
C GLU A 164 0.45 -9.41 1.01
N SER A 165 1.76 -9.46 1.26
CA SER A 165 2.39 -10.54 2.02
C SER A 165 3.21 -9.96 3.16
N LEU A 166 2.95 -10.42 4.39
CA LEU A 166 3.71 -10.02 5.57
C LEU A 166 5.03 -10.81 5.65
N GLN A 167 6.09 -10.17 6.14
CA GLN A 167 7.38 -10.77 6.42
C GLN A 167 7.67 -10.60 7.92
N PRO A 168 7.14 -11.48 8.78
CA PRO A 168 7.16 -11.28 10.23
C PRO A 168 8.56 -11.09 10.80
N ASP A 169 9.54 -11.85 10.30
CA ASP A 169 10.94 -11.80 10.76
C ASP A 169 11.62 -10.45 10.51
N GLN A 170 11.16 -9.70 9.51
CA GLN A 170 11.72 -8.40 9.13
C GLN A 170 10.85 -7.22 9.58
N TYR A 171 9.65 -7.51 10.12
CA TYR A 171 8.64 -6.51 10.43
C TYR A 171 8.31 -5.60 9.23
N THR A 172 8.28 -6.21 8.05
CA THR A 172 7.99 -5.56 6.76
C THR A 172 6.90 -6.30 6.02
N TYR A 173 6.38 -5.70 4.95
CA TYR A 173 5.43 -6.33 4.05
C TYR A 173 5.67 -5.89 2.60
N THR A 174 5.20 -6.70 1.65
CA THR A 174 5.23 -6.36 0.23
C THR A 174 3.83 -6.29 -0.33
N VAL A 175 3.58 -5.32 -1.22
CA VAL A 175 2.38 -5.31 -2.07
C VAL A 175 2.80 -5.45 -3.53
N ARG A 176 2.15 -6.35 -4.24
CA ARG A 176 2.35 -6.59 -5.67
C ARG A 176 1.04 -6.49 -6.43
N GLU A 177 1.10 -5.89 -7.61
CA GLU A 177 -0.03 -5.84 -8.54
C GLU A 177 0.24 -6.78 -9.71
N GLY A 178 -0.70 -7.69 -9.95
CA GLY A 178 -0.77 -8.50 -11.15
C GLY A 178 -1.91 -8.04 -12.07
N ALA A 179 -1.74 -8.22 -13.37
CA ALA A 179 -2.75 -7.84 -14.36
C ALA A 179 -3.13 -9.03 -15.26
N PHE A 180 -4.42 -9.25 -15.41
CA PHE A 180 -5.02 -10.41 -16.05
C PHE A 180 -6.07 -9.96 -17.07
N ALA A 181 -6.25 -10.77 -18.12
CA ALA A 181 -7.24 -10.51 -19.16
C ALA A 181 -8.68 -10.67 -18.63
N ASP A 182 -8.90 -11.62 -17.73
CA ASP A 182 -10.22 -11.96 -17.21
C ASP A 182 -10.16 -12.64 -15.83
N TRP A 183 -11.36 -12.94 -15.30
CA TRP A 183 -11.54 -13.59 -14.01
C TRP A 183 -10.96 -15.00 -13.97
N THR A 184 -11.13 -15.77 -15.04
CA THR A 184 -10.65 -17.16 -15.12
C THR A 184 -9.13 -17.22 -14.98
N ALA A 185 -8.42 -16.26 -15.59
CA ALA A 185 -6.97 -16.20 -15.51
C ALA A 185 -6.45 -15.86 -14.10
N VAL A 186 -7.10 -14.94 -13.37
CA VAL A 186 -6.69 -14.63 -12.00
C VAL A 186 -7.03 -15.77 -11.03
N ASP A 187 -8.18 -16.41 -11.21
CA ASP A 187 -8.64 -17.54 -10.39
C ASP A 187 -7.69 -18.74 -10.56
N ALA A 188 -7.35 -19.09 -11.80
CA ALA A 188 -6.38 -20.14 -12.08
C ALA A 188 -5.00 -19.87 -11.48
N TRP A 189 -4.56 -18.60 -11.44
CA TRP A 189 -3.29 -18.25 -10.79
C TRP A 189 -3.39 -18.31 -9.27
N LEU A 190 -4.52 -17.93 -8.69
CA LEU A 190 -4.74 -18.05 -7.24
C LEU A 190 -4.78 -19.52 -6.79
N GLU A 191 -5.34 -20.41 -7.63
CA GLU A 191 -5.32 -21.86 -7.42
C GLU A 191 -3.92 -22.48 -7.60
N ASP A 192 -3.18 -22.06 -8.62
CA ASP A 192 -1.82 -22.52 -8.93
C ASP A 192 -0.83 -21.36 -9.09
N ARG A 193 -0.11 -21.08 -7.99
CA ARG A 193 0.92 -20.04 -7.90
C ARG A 193 2.31 -20.52 -8.31
N SER A 194 2.43 -21.63 -9.05
CA SER A 194 3.71 -22.15 -9.54
C SER A 194 4.43 -21.22 -10.52
N THR A 195 3.70 -20.27 -11.11
CA THR A 195 4.25 -19.24 -12.01
C THR A 195 4.30 -17.87 -11.32
N PRO A 196 5.27 -17.00 -11.67
CA PRO A 196 5.32 -15.64 -11.13
C PRO A 196 4.03 -14.87 -11.42
N LEU A 197 3.65 -13.97 -10.50
CA LEU A 197 2.53 -13.07 -10.68
C LEU A 197 2.69 -12.27 -12.00
N PRO A 198 1.72 -12.31 -12.93
CA PRO A 198 1.82 -11.58 -14.19
C PRO A 198 1.96 -10.07 -13.98
N GLU A 199 3.12 -9.52 -14.32
CA GLU A 199 3.44 -8.11 -14.03
C GLU A 199 2.51 -7.16 -14.80
N ALA A 200 1.94 -6.18 -14.08
CA ALA A 200 1.14 -5.15 -14.70
C ALA A 200 1.95 -4.28 -15.70
N PRO A 201 1.38 -3.88 -16.85
CA PRO A 201 2.11 -3.18 -17.91
C PRO A 201 2.81 -1.90 -17.45
N GLU A 202 2.24 -1.21 -16.47
CA GLU A 202 2.76 0.07 -15.97
C GLU A 202 4.15 -0.08 -15.34
N TYR A 203 4.45 -1.23 -14.72
CA TYR A 203 5.74 -1.47 -14.08
C TYR A 203 6.84 -1.87 -15.07
N ARG A 204 6.46 -2.46 -16.21
CA ARG A 204 7.40 -2.76 -17.30
C ARG A 204 7.94 -1.49 -17.93
N LEU A 205 7.07 -0.52 -18.19
CA LEU A 205 7.41 0.77 -18.78
C LEU A 205 8.29 1.60 -17.84
N ASP A 206 8.01 1.58 -16.53
CA ASP A 206 8.86 2.25 -15.53
C ASP A 206 10.26 1.63 -15.47
N ALA A 207 10.38 0.30 -15.52
CA ALA A 207 11.68 -0.38 -15.55
C ALA A 207 12.47 -0.06 -16.83
N GLU A 208 11.81 0.11 -17.97
CA GLU A 208 12.42 0.57 -19.22
C GLU A 208 12.83 2.04 -19.17
N ALA A 209 11.99 2.91 -18.61
CA ALA A 209 12.29 4.33 -18.43
C ALA A 209 13.47 4.54 -17.48
N LEU A 210 13.54 3.81 -16.36
CA LEU A 210 14.67 3.82 -15.44
C LEU A 210 15.96 3.34 -16.11
N ARG A 211 15.89 2.26 -16.90
CA ARG A 211 17.05 1.78 -17.69
C ARG A 211 17.51 2.81 -18.72
N THR A 212 16.57 3.46 -19.39
CA THR A 212 16.85 4.50 -20.40
C THR A 212 17.46 5.74 -19.75
N GLY A 213 16.91 6.19 -18.62
CA GLY A 213 17.47 7.29 -17.83
C GLY A 213 18.88 7.00 -17.32
N ALA A 214 19.14 5.80 -16.81
CA ALA A 214 20.48 5.37 -16.39
C ALA A 214 21.46 5.28 -17.57
N ALA A 215 21.00 4.91 -18.77
CA ALA A 215 21.81 4.98 -19.99
C ALA A 215 22.12 6.43 -20.39
N LEU A 216 21.14 7.33 -20.36
CA LEU A 216 21.32 8.75 -20.67
C LEU A 216 22.27 9.45 -19.68
N SER A 217 22.14 9.20 -18.38
CA SER A 217 23.03 9.76 -17.35
C SER A 217 24.48 9.28 -17.50
N ARG A 218 24.71 8.05 -17.99
CA ARG A 218 26.06 7.55 -18.32
C ARG A 218 26.64 8.20 -19.59
N THR A 219 25.78 8.55 -20.54
CA THR A 219 26.19 9.23 -21.77
C THR A 219 26.54 10.71 -21.53
N THR A 220 25.86 11.39 -20.60
CA THR A 220 26.17 12.78 -20.24
C THR A 220 27.41 12.93 -19.37
N THR A 221 27.76 11.92 -18.57
CA THR A 221 29.03 11.88 -17.83
C THR A 221 30.24 11.46 -18.68
N SER A 222 30.03 11.00 -19.91
CA SER A 222 31.09 10.59 -20.85
C SER A 222 31.35 11.57 -21.99
N LEU A 223 30.82 12.80 -21.93
CA LEU A 223 31.26 13.88 -22.82
C LEU A 223 32.75 14.17 -22.54
N PRO A 224 33.66 13.96 -23.52
CA PRO A 224 35.09 14.19 -23.30
C PRO A 224 35.34 15.68 -23.09
N GLN A 225 36.03 15.99 -21.99
CA GLN A 225 36.57 17.32 -21.71
C GLN A 225 37.49 17.73 -22.87
N ALA A 226 36.96 18.57 -23.77
CA ALA A 226 37.74 19.16 -24.83
C ALA A 226 38.75 20.15 -24.22
N GLY A 227 40.03 19.88 -24.45
CA GLY A 227 41.09 20.88 -24.33
C GLY A 227 42.07 20.67 -23.17
N ALA A 228 43.01 19.75 -23.33
CA ALA A 228 44.34 19.90 -22.74
C ALA A 228 45.37 19.56 -23.83
N ALA A 229 46.11 20.58 -24.26
CA ALA A 229 47.16 20.50 -25.27
C ALA A 229 48.36 19.65 -24.76
N PRO A 230 49.13 19.01 -25.66
CA PRO A 230 50.23 18.12 -25.27
C PRO A 230 51.59 18.83 -25.27
N SER A 231 52.31 18.81 -24.14
CA SER A 231 53.80 18.90 -24.04
C SER A 231 54.17 18.66 -22.57
N THR A 232 55.13 17.84 -22.13
CA THR A 232 56.33 17.21 -22.70
C THR A 232 56.79 16.14 -21.69
N PRO A 233 57.57 15.10 -22.06
CA PRO A 233 58.02 14.08 -21.11
C PRO A 233 59.25 14.55 -20.31
N ALA A 234 59.14 14.54 -18.97
CA ALA A 234 60.29 14.73 -18.09
C ALA A 234 61.02 13.39 -17.85
N VAL A 235 62.33 13.40 -18.10
CA VAL A 235 63.28 12.29 -17.92
C VAL A 235 63.43 11.97 -16.41
N PRO A 236 63.51 10.70 -15.98
CA PRO A 236 63.73 10.37 -14.58
C PRO A 236 65.23 10.47 -14.25
N VAL A 237 65.59 11.32 -13.28
CA VAL A 237 66.92 11.33 -12.68
C VAL A 237 66.88 10.47 -11.41
N ASN A 238 67.66 9.39 -11.48
CA ASN A 238 67.89 8.39 -10.45
C ASN A 238 68.61 9.02 -9.23
N SER A 239 68.13 8.77 -8.01
CA SER A 239 68.86 9.10 -6.77
C SER A 239 69.42 7.82 -6.14
N PRO A 240 70.74 7.73 -5.87
CA PRO A 240 71.35 6.54 -5.29
C PRO A 240 71.18 6.44 -3.76
N GLN A 241 71.19 5.19 -3.32
CA GLN A 241 71.01 4.67 -1.97
C GLN A 241 72.02 5.19 -0.93
N SER A 242 71.59 5.23 0.33
CA SER A 242 72.48 5.10 1.50
C SER A 242 71.83 4.17 2.52
N SER A 243 72.25 2.90 2.50
CA SER A 243 71.93 1.89 3.48
C SER A 243 72.75 2.13 4.76
N GLY A 244 72.07 2.50 5.85
CA GLY A 244 72.63 2.56 7.19
C GLY A 244 72.72 1.16 7.81
N ARG A 245 73.94 0.79 8.21
CA ARG A 245 74.32 -0.44 8.90
C ARG A 245 74.15 -0.25 10.42
N SER A 246 73.64 -1.23 11.14
CA SER A 246 73.86 -1.35 12.58
C SER A 246 73.97 -2.82 12.98
N LEU A 247 75.18 -3.13 13.47
CA LEU A 247 75.68 -4.18 14.36
C LEU A 247 75.06 -5.58 14.30
#